data_AF-E6S613-F1
#
_entry.id   AF-E6S613-F1
#
_cell.length_a   1.000
_cell.length_b   1.000
_cell.length_c   1.000
_cell.angle_alpha   90.00
_cell.angle_beta   90.00
_cell.angle_gamma   90.00
#
_symmetry.space_group_name_H-M   'P 1'
#
loop_
_entity.id
_entity.type
_entity.pdbx_description
1 polymer ?
#
loop_
_entity_poly.entity_id
_entity_poly.type
_entity_poly.pdbx_seq_one_letter_code
_entity_poly.pdbx_strand_id
1 'polypeptide(L)'
;MTATGSTETHPPTTATGVDETRLRSLRRWNLALSLLHLGQAVTVLLLATGFAVTVTQSLPSGPPGTPPGSPEALFDLPIGASVAVFLTLAALDHLLTATALRKSYEQDLRGGINRFRWMEYSVSATLMVVLIALYTGIDGISALIGIAGANVAMILFGWLQELANPPGRSATTMKPFWFGCVAGAAPWVAIGYNLVAADEVPGFVVGIFVSLFVFFNSFALNQWLQYRQVGRWRSYAFGEKTYLALSLVAKSALAWQIFAGSLVG
;
A
#
# COMPACT_ATOMS: atom_id res chain seq x y z
N MET A 1 27.77 -7.60 54.10
CA MET A 1 26.61 -6.92 53.48
C MET A 1 26.98 -6.58 52.04
N THR A 2 26.65 -7.46 51.11
CA THR A 2 26.83 -7.23 49.66
C THR A 2 25.44 -7.03 49.08
N ALA A 3 25.16 -5.79 48.68
CA ALA A 3 23.89 -5.40 48.08
C ALA A 3 23.76 -6.05 46.69
N THR A 4 22.84 -7.01 46.58
CA THR A 4 22.34 -7.52 45.31
C THR A 4 21.52 -6.41 44.65
N GLY A 5 22.09 -5.75 43.64
CA GLY A 5 21.35 -4.86 42.77
C GLY A 5 20.34 -5.66 41.94
N SER A 6 19.07 -5.56 42.31
CA SER A 6 17.96 -6.03 41.49
C SER A 6 17.95 -5.22 40.20
N THR A 7 18.25 -5.85 39.07
CA THR A 7 17.90 -5.32 37.75
C THR A 7 16.38 -5.20 37.70
N GLU A 8 15.86 -3.99 37.89
CA GLU A 8 14.47 -3.67 37.61
C GLU A 8 14.22 -3.92 36.12
N THR A 9 13.69 -5.08 35.79
CA THR A 9 13.13 -5.36 34.47
C THR A 9 11.84 -4.56 34.36
N HIS A 10 11.94 -3.30 33.93
CA HIS A 10 10.75 -2.55 33.55
C HIS A 10 9.96 -3.36 32.52
N PRO A 11 8.66 -3.61 32.74
CA PRO A 11 7.86 -4.36 31.79
C PRO A 11 7.92 -3.67 30.41
N PRO A 12 8.00 -4.45 29.31
CA PRO A 12 8.07 -3.87 27.98
C PRO A 12 6.89 -2.91 27.78
N THR A 13 7.20 -1.67 27.41
CA THR A 13 6.19 -0.63 27.24
C THR A 13 5.27 -1.04 26.09
N THR A 14 3.98 -1.17 26.37
CA THR A 14 2.97 -1.52 25.35
C THR A 14 2.55 -0.27 24.58
N ALA A 15 2.31 -0.41 23.28
CA ALA A 15 1.81 0.67 22.43
C ALA A 15 0.47 1.21 22.93
N THR A 16 0.30 2.54 22.85
CA THR A 16 -0.83 3.23 23.44
C THR A 16 -2.18 2.80 22.85
N GLY A 17 -3.12 2.41 23.71
CA GLY A 17 -4.47 1.98 23.33
C GLY A 17 -4.54 0.59 22.71
N VAL A 18 -3.50 -0.23 22.84
CA VAL A 18 -3.52 -1.65 22.46
C VAL A 18 -3.87 -2.51 23.69
N ASP A 19 -5.16 -2.54 24.02
CA ASP A 19 -5.71 -3.39 25.08
C ASP A 19 -6.48 -4.60 24.51
N GLU A 20 -6.85 -5.56 25.37
CA GLU A 20 -7.58 -6.77 24.97
C GLU A 20 -8.91 -6.48 24.27
N THR A 21 -9.62 -5.43 24.67
CA THR A 21 -10.90 -5.04 24.06
C THR A 21 -10.67 -4.53 22.63
N ARG A 22 -9.62 -3.73 22.43
CA ARG A 22 -9.21 -3.21 21.12
C ARG A 22 -8.70 -4.32 20.22
N LEU A 23 -7.91 -5.26 20.73
CA LEU A 23 -7.44 -6.41 19.96
C LEU A 23 -8.60 -7.31 19.50
N ARG A 24 -9.57 -7.60 20.37
CA ARG A 24 -10.82 -8.30 19.96
C ARG A 24 -11.61 -7.52 18.91
N SER A 25 -11.63 -6.19 18.99
CA SER A 25 -12.23 -5.35 17.96
C SER A 25 -11.47 -5.46 16.64
N LEU A 26 -10.14 -5.41 16.64
CA LEU A 26 -9.30 -5.51 15.45
C LEU A 26 -9.43 -6.87 14.78
N ARG A 27 -9.58 -7.97 15.54
CA ARG A 27 -9.89 -9.29 14.97
C ARG A 27 -11.20 -9.28 14.18
N ARG A 28 -12.27 -8.71 14.76
CA ARG A 28 -13.58 -8.63 14.07
C ARG A 28 -13.48 -7.79 12.80
N TRP A 29 -12.71 -6.71 12.84
CA TRP A 29 -12.42 -5.88 11.67
C TRP A 29 -11.68 -6.68 10.59
N ASN A 30 -10.59 -7.37 10.92
CA ASN A 30 -9.85 -8.19 9.97
C ASN A 30 -10.73 -9.29 9.34
N LEU A 31 -11.57 -9.99 10.12
CA LEU A 31 -12.50 -10.97 9.55
C LEU A 31 -13.48 -10.34 8.55
N ALA A 32 -14.09 -9.21 8.90
CA ALA A 32 -15.02 -8.50 8.02
C ALA A 32 -14.31 -8.01 6.74
N LEU A 33 -13.11 -7.45 6.87
CA LEU A 33 -12.31 -6.97 5.74
C LEU A 33 -11.87 -8.09 4.82
N SER A 34 -11.52 -9.25 5.37
CA SER A 34 -11.21 -10.44 4.58
C SER A 34 -12.39 -10.82 3.67
N LEU A 35 -13.60 -10.90 4.23
CA LEU A 35 -14.81 -11.19 3.46
C LEU A 35 -15.12 -10.12 2.42
N LEU A 36 -14.98 -8.84 2.78
CA LEU A 36 -15.26 -7.72 1.86
C LEU A 36 -14.28 -7.67 0.69
N HIS A 37 -12.99 -7.88 0.92
CA HIS A 37 -11.99 -7.91 -0.15
C HIS A 37 -12.14 -9.15 -1.02
N LEU A 38 -12.37 -10.33 -0.42
CA LEU A 38 -12.56 -11.57 -1.18
C LEU A 38 -13.84 -11.51 -2.02
N GLY A 39 -14.93 -10.99 -1.47
CA GLY A 39 -16.17 -10.78 -2.20
C GLY A 39 -15.96 -9.93 -3.44
N GLN A 40 -15.27 -8.79 -3.30
CA GLN A 40 -14.92 -7.93 -4.43
C GLN A 40 -14.02 -8.63 -5.45
N ALA A 41 -13.00 -9.37 -5.00
CA ALA A 41 -12.09 -10.10 -5.89
C ALA A 41 -12.86 -11.12 -6.74
N VAL A 42 -13.74 -11.91 -6.11
CA VAL A 42 -14.59 -12.89 -6.79
C VAL A 42 -15.54 -12.20 -7.76
N THR A 43 -16.19 -11.10 -7.37
CA THR A 43 -17.09 -10.37 -8.27
C THR A 43 -16.35 -9.84 -9.49
N VAL A 44 -15.16 -9.25 -9.33
CA VAL A 44 -14.34 -8.79 -10.46
C VAL A 44 -13.99 -9.95 -11.38
N LEU A 45 -13.52 -11.08 -10.86
CA LEU A 45 -13.14 -12.25 -11.67
C LEU A 45 -14.31 -12.83 -12.47
N LEU A 46 -15.51 -12.85 -11.89
CA LEU A 46 -16.69 -13.42 -12.54
C LEU A 46 -17.28 -12.50 -13.61
N LEU A 47 -17.13 -11.18 -13.46
CA LEU A 47 -17.84 -10.20 -14.30
C LEU A 47 -16.93 -9.43 -15.26
N ALA A 48 -15.61 -9.43 -15.06
CA ALA A 48 -14.70 -8.66 -15.90
C ALA A 48 -14.57 -9.27 -17.31
N THR A 49 -14.52 -8.41 -18.32
CA THR A 49 -14.11 -8.80 -19.68
C THR A 49 -12.63 -9.17 -19.74
N GLY A 50 -12.21 -9.76 -20.87
CA GLY A 50 -10.82 -10.13 -21.14
C GLY A 50 -9.87 -8.96 -21.46
N PHE A 51 -10.19 -7.73 -21.04
CA PHE A 51 -9.35 -6.56 -21.32
C PHE A 51 -7.95 -6.71 -20.71
N ALA A 52 -6.94 -6.42 -21.53
CA ALA A 52 -5.54 -6.47 -21.15
C ALA A 52 -4.81 -5.25 -21.72
N VAL A 53 -3.74 -4.84 -21.05
CA VAL A 53 -2.82 -3.80 -21.52
C VAL A 53 -1.47 -4.45 -21.86
N THR A 54 -0.98 -4.22 -23.07
CA THR A 54 0.33 -4.72 -23.51
C THR A 54 1.44 -3.94 -22.83
N VAL A 55 2.28 -4.64 -22.06
CA VAL A 55 3.54 -4.11 -21.54
C VAL A 55 4.58 -4.17 -22.66
N THR A 56 5.35 -3.11 -22.82
CA THR A 56 6.32 -2.95 -23.92
C THR A 56 7.77 -2.98 -23.42
N GLN A 57 8.71 -3.18 -24.34
CA GLN A 57 10.14 -3.02 -24.10
C GLN A 57 10.77 -2.14 -25.17
N SER A 58 11.85 -1.45 -24.81
CA SER A 58 12.68 -0.68 -25.74
C SER A 58 14.14 -0.97 -25.44
N LEU A 59 14.84 -1.58 -26.40
CA LEU A 59 16.22 -2.02 -26.25
C LEU A 59 17.16 -1.19 -27.15
N PRO A 60 18.45 -1.04 -26.79
CA PRO A 60 19.42 -0.36 -27.64
C PRO A 60 19.51 -1.02 -29.03
N SER A 61 19.37 -0.21 -30.07
CA SER A 61 19.47 -0.61 -31.48
C SER A 61 20.82 -0.26 -32.12
N GLY A 62 21.75 0.32 -31.35
CA GLY A 62 23.05 0.78 -31.81
C GLY A 62 23.86 1.47 -30.70
N PRO A 63 24.95 2.18 -31.04
CA PRO A 63 25.75 2.96 -30.09
C PRO A 63 24.93 4.02 -29.32
N PRO A 64 25.41 4.51 -28.15
CA PRO A 64 24.74 5.58 -27.42
C PRO A 64 24.46 6.82 -28.29
N GLY A 65 23.20 7.29 -28.29
CA GLY A 65 22.74 8.38 -29.16
C GLY A 65 22.02 7.92 -30.43
N THR A 66 22.05 6.62 -30.76
CA THR A 66 21.16 6.07 -31.79
C THR A 66 19.70 6.20 -31.34
N PRO A 67 18.81 6.77 -32.17
CA PRO A 67 17.39 6.84 -31.85
C PRO A 67 16.81 5.43 -31.60
N PRO A 68 16.06 5.22 -30.50
CA PRO A 68 15.43 3.94 -30.25
C PRO A 68 14.40 3.65 -31.36
N GLY A 69 14.22 2.36 -31.66
CA GLY A 69 13.09 1.92 -32.48
C GLY A 69 11.76 2.08 -31.74
N SER A 70 10.66 1.78 -32.43
CA SER A 70 9.35 1.70 -31.78
C SER A 70 9.36 0.65 -30.66
N PRO A 71 8.68 0.89 -29.52
CA PRO A 71 8.55 -0.12 -28.47
C PRO A 71 7.97 -1.43 -29.00
N GLU A 72 8.54 -2.56 -28.55
CA GLU A 72 8.08 -3.90 -28.90
C GLU A 72 7.18 -4.45 -27.81
N ALA A 73 6.15 -5.22 -28.18
CA ALA A 73 5.30 -5.92 -27.22
C ALA A 73 6.09 -6.97 -26.45
N LEU A 74 5.95 -6.99 -25.12
CA LEU A 74 6.59 -7.96 -24.24
C LEU A 74 5.59 -9.02 -23.74
N PHE A 75 4.48 -8.58 -23.13
CA PHE A 75 3.36 -9.44 -22.73
C PHE A 75 2.09 -8.63 -22.49
N ASP A 76 0.93 -9.28 -22.54
CA ASP A 76 -0.35 -8.68 -22.18
C ASP A 76 -0.67 -8.90 -20.71
N LEU A 77 -0.92 -7.82 -19.97
CA LEU A 77 -1.31 -7.88 -18.56
C LEU A 77 -2.84 -7.89 -18.46
N PRO A 78 -3.47 -9.00 -18.04
CA PRO A 78 -4.92 -9.05 -17.85
C PRO A 78 -5.32 -8.18 -16.66
N ILE A 79 -6.06 -7.10 -16.93
CA ILE A 79 -6.37 -6.10 -15.92
C ILE A 79 -7.34 -6.65 -14.87
N GLY A 80 -8.41 -7.34 -15.28
CA GLY A 80 -9.38 -7.91 -14.35
C GLY A 80 -8.74 -8.88 -13.35
N ALA A 81 -7.82 -9.73 -13.83
CA ALA A 81 -7.07 -10.64 -12.97
C ALA A 81 -6.13 -9.88 -12.02
N SER A 82 -5.44 -8.84 -12.52
CA SER A 82 -4.54 -8.01 -11.71
C SER A 82 -5.29 -7.26 -10.59
N VAL A 83 -6.50 -6.77 -10.86
CA VAL A 83 -7.38 -6.17 -9.84
C VAL A 83 -7.76 -7.20 -8.78
N ALA A 84 -8.17 -8.40 -9.20
CA ALA A 84 -8.50 -9.48 -8.28
C ALA A 84 -7.31 -9.92 -7.41
N VAL A 85 -6.08 -9.88 -7.94
CA VAL A 85 -4.86 -10.20 -7.19
C VAL A 85 -4.65 -9.25 -6.02
N PHE A 86 -4.67 -7.92 -6.21
CA PHE A 86 -4.44 -7.01 -5.08
C PHE A 86 -5.55 -7.07 -4.03
N LEU A 87 -6.79 -7.35 -4.44
CA LEU A 87 -7.91 -7.57 -3.51
C LEU A 87 -7.73 -8.87 -2.73
N THR A 88 -7.30 -9.95 -3.39
CA THR A 88 -7.05 -11.25 -2.76
C THR A 88 -5.89 -11.18 -1.77
N LEU A 89 -4.81 -10.46 -2.10
CA LEU A 89 -3.69 -10.23 -1.18
C LEU A 89 -4.15 -9.58 0.13
N ALA A 90 -4.99 -8.53 0.04
CA ALA A 90 -5.58 -7.90 1.22
C ALA A 90 -6.51 -8.87 1.98
N ALA A 91 -7.33 -9.64 1.27
CA ALA A 91 -8.22 -10.61 1.90
C ALA A 91 -7.47 -11.69 2.69
N LEU A 92 -6.34 -12.18 2.13
CA LEU A 92 -5.47 -13.17 2.74
C LEU A 92 -4.74 -12.61 3.97
N ASP A 93 -4.16 -11.41 3.88
CA ASP A 93 -3.49 -10.77 5.02
C ASP A 93 -4.45 -10.60 6.20
N HIS A 94 -5.65 -10.08 5.94
CA HIS A 94 -6.69 -9.93 6.96
C HIS A 94 -7.16 -11.28 7.52
N LEU A 95 -7.30 -12.32 6.69
CA LEU A 95 -7.68 -13.64 7.16
C LEU A 95 -6.61 -14.23 8.09
N LEU A 96 -5.35 -14.16 7.68
CA LEU A 96 -4.22 -14.72 8.41
C LEU A 96 -4.03 -13.99 9.75
N THR A 97 -4.06 -12.66 9.76
CA THR A 97 -3.93 -11.85 11.00
C THR A 97 -5.13 -12.02 11.94
N ALA A 98 -6.31 -12.38 11.42
CA ALA A 98 -7.47 -12.72 12.25
C ALA A 98 -7.46 -14.16 12.80
N THR A 99 -6.68 -15.06 12.19
CA THR A 99 -6.69 -16.51 12.46
C THR A 99 -5.30 -17.05 12.78
N ALA A 100 -4.61 -17.66 11.82
CA ALA A 100 -3.38 -18.43 12.00
C ALA A 100 -2.21 -17.59 12.55
N LEU A 101 -2.10 -16.33 12.14
CA LEU A 101 -1.02 -15.42 12.52
C LEU A 101 -1.46 -14.40 13.58
N ARG A 102 -2.64 -14.59 14.17
CA ARG A 102 -3.22 -13.66 15.14
C ARG A 102 -2.32 -13.41 16.34
N LYS A 103 -1.70 -14.44 16.89
CA LYS A 103 -0.83 -14.28 18.07
C LYS A 103 0.36 -13.37 17.75
N SER A 104 1.04 -13.61 16.63
CA SER A 104 2.15 -12.79 16.17
C SER A 104 1.72 -11.37 15.84
N TYR A 105 0.59 -11.21 15.15
CA TYR A 105 -0.01 -9.91 14.86
C TYR A 105 -0.30 -9.10 16.14
N GLU A 106 -0.98 -9.68 17.13
CA GLU A 106 -1.29 -8.98 18.37
C GLU A 106 -0.04 -8.69 19.23
N GLN A 107 1.01 -9.51 19.13
CA GLN A 107 2.31 -9.24 19.77
C GLN A 107 3.00 -8.04 19.12
N ASP A 108 3.02 -7.98 17.79
CA ASP A 108 3.58 -6.86 17.03
C ASP A 108 2.85 -5.55 17.35
N LEU A 109 1.50 -5.57 17.38
CA LEU A 109 0.72 -4.38 17.72
C LEU A 109 1.04 -3.86 19.11
N ARG A 110 1.23 -4.76 20.10
CA ARG A 110 1.67 -4.35 21.45
C ARG A 110 3.07 -3.72 21.41
N GLY A 111 3.93 -4.17 20.50
CA GLY A 111 5.23 -3.56 20.20
C GLY A 111 5.18 -2.30 19.33
N GLY A 112 3.99 -1.81 18.95
CA GLY A 112 3.84 -0.59 18.15
C GLY A 112 4.27 -0.75 16.69
N ILE A 113 4.15 -1.97 16.16
CA ILE A 113 4.50 -2.30 14.78
C ILE A 113 3.43 -3.22 14.16
N ASN A 114 3.24 -3.12 12.84
CA ASN A 114 2.46 -4.09 12.09
C ASN A 114 3.20 -4.49 10.81
N ARG A 115 4.07 -5.51 10.89
CA ARG A 115 4.80 -6.03 9.72
C ARG A 115 3.90 -6.59 8.63
N PHE A 116 2.75 -7.16 9.00
CA PHE A 116 1.80 -7.77 8.05
C PHE A 116 1.27 -6.72 7.08
N ARG A 117 0.84 -5.57 7.60
CA ARG A 117 0.43 -4.42 6.79
C ARG A 117 1.51 -3.97 5.80
N TRP A 118 2.76 -3.83 6.26
CA TRP A 118 3.83 -3.35 5.37
C TRP A 118 4.22 -4.39 4.31
N MET A 119 4.15 -5.68 4.62
CA MET A 119 4.34 -6.75 3.63
C MET A 119 3.20 -6.80 2.62
N GLU A 120 1.95 -6.66 3.06
CA GLU A 120 0.79 -6.62 2.17
C GLU A 120 0.84 -5.41 1.25
N TYR A 121 1.06 -4.21 1.80
CA TYR A 121 1.08 -2.96 1.03
C TYR A 121 2.24 -2.90 0.03
N SER A 122 3.39 -3.52 0.33
CA SER A 122 4.54 -3.48 -0.57
C SER A 122 4.25 -4.20 -1.88
N VAL A 123 3.34 -5.17 -1.87
CA VAL A 123 2.92 -5.89 -3.07
C VAL A 123 1.63 -5.28 -3.63
N SER A 124 0.58 -5.16 -2.82
CA SER A 124 -0.74 -4.75 -3.32
C SER A 124 -0.77 -3.30 -3.77
N ALA A 125 -0.24 -2.35 -2.99
CA ALA A 125 -0.21 -0.95 -3.39
C ALA A 125 0.72 -0.74 -4.59
N THR A 126 1.78 -1.55 -4.71
CA THR A 126 2.67 -1.51 -5.88
C THR A 126 1.96 -1.97 -7.14
N LEU A 127 1.21 -3.07 -7.08
CA LEU A 127 0.38 -3.50 -8.20
C LEU A 127 -0.67 -2.43 -8.56
N MET A 128 -1.30 -1.81 -7.56
CA MET A 128 -2.24 -0.70 -7.79
C MET A 128 -1.59 0.47 -8.54
N VAL A 129 -0.40 0.90 -8.13
CA VAL A 129 0.32 2.01 -8.80
C VAL A 129 0.76 1.63 -10.21
N VAL A 130 1.19 0.39 -10.43
CA VAL A 130 1.49 -0.12 -11.79
C VAL A 130 0.25 -0.07 -12.68
N LEU A 131 -0.91 -0.49 -12.18
CA LEU A 131 -2.17 -0.38 -12.94
C LEU A 131 -2.51 1.08 -13.25
N ILE A 132 -2.37 1.99 -12.30
CA ILE A 132 -2.62 3.43 -12.55
C ILE A 132 -1.66 3.96 -13.62
N ALA A 133 -0.38 3.57 -13.57
CA ALA A 133 0.64 3.98 -14.54
C ALA A 133 0.29 3.50 -15.97
N LEU A 134 -0.13 2.25 -16.11
CA LEU A 134 -0.58 1.68 -17.38
C LEU A 134 -1.76 2.45 -17.98
N TYR A 135 -2.73 2.85 -17.14
CA TYR A 135 -3.89 3.64 -17.60
C TYR A 135 -3.52 5.07 -18.03
N THR A 136 -2.34 5.56 -17.64
CA THR A 136 -1.77 6.83 -18.11
C THR A 136 -0.75 6.64 -19.24
N GLY A 137 -0.69 5.47 -19.86
CA GLY A 137 0.19 5.18 -21.00
C GLY A 137 1.64 4.90 -20.63
N ILE A 138 1.96 4.64 -19.35
CA ILE A 138 3.29 4.18 -18.95
C ILE A 138 3.30 2.65 -19.02
N ASP A 139 3.58 2.11 -20.20
CA ASP A 139 3.58 0.66 -20.48
C ASP A 139 4.97 0.02 -20.62
N GLY A 140 6.02 0.83 -20.70
CA GLY A 140 7.40 0.34 -20.82
C GLY A 140 7.90 -0.34 -19.56
N ILE A 141 8.37 -1.59 -19.69
CA ILE A 141 8.80 -2.44 -18.56
C ILE A 141 9.87 -1.78 -17.67
N SER A 142 10.81 -1.03 -18.25
CA SER A 142 11.85 -0.33 -17.48
C SER A 142 11.27 0.76 -16.57
N ALA A 143 10.28 1.51 -17.05
CA ALA A 143 9.60 2.53 -16.24
C ALA A 143 8.76 1.88 -15.14
N LEU A 144 8.04 0.80 -15.46
CA LEU A 144 7.25 0.04 -14.50
C LEU A 144 8.11 -0.56 -13.37
N ILE A 145 9.30 -1.07 -13.68
CA ILE A 145 10.26 -1.56 -12.67
C ILE A 145 10.68 -0.42 -11.72
N GLY A 146 11.00 0.75 -12.27
CA GLY A 146 11.37 1.93 -11.47
C GLY A 146 10.23 2.41 -10.56
N ILE A 147 9.02 2.51 -11.11
CA ILE A 147 7.79 2.86 -10.37
C ILE A 147 7.53 1.84 -9.26
N ALA A 148 7.63 0.55 -9.57
CA ALA A 148 7.38 -0.51 -8.61
C ALA A 148 8.41 -0.48 -7.47
N GLY A 149 9.70 -0.35 -7.80
CA GLY A 149 10.77 -0.22 -6.81
C GLY A 149 10.61 1.00 -5.90
N ALA A 150 10.24 2.15 -6.46
CA ALA A 150 9.99 3.37 -5.68
C ALA A 150 8.80 3.22 -4.74
N ASN A 151 7.70 2.59 -5.19
CA ASN A 151 6.54 2.34 -4.34
C ASN A 151 6.85 1.31 -3.24
N VAL A 152 7.56 0.23 -3.54
CA VAL A 152 8.05 -0.73 -2.52
C VAL A 152 8.90 0.00 -1.49
N ALA A 153 9.85 0.84 -1.92
CA ALA A 153 10.71 1.61 -1.03
C ALA A 153 9.90 2.54 -0.11
N MET A 154 8.89 3.24 -0.63
CA MET A 154 7.97 4.06 0.17
C MET A 154 7.35 3.25 1.32
N ILE A 155 6.86 2.05 1.04
CA ILE A 155 6.25 1.16 2.04
C ILE A 155 7.30 0.67 3.06
N LEU A 156 8.47 0.25 2.62
CA LEU A 156 9.55 -0.19 3.51
C LEU A 156 10.06 0.93 4.42
N PHE A 157 10.04 2.18 3.97
CA PHE A 157 10.33 3.32 4.83
C PHE A 157 9.25 3.56 5.89
N GLY A 158 7.98 3.26 5.60
CA GLY A 158 6.92 3.20 6.62
C GLY A 158 7.18 2.13 7.66
N TRP A 159 7.60 0.93 7.24
CA TRP A 159 8.03 -0.11 8.17
C TRP A 159 9.21 0.34 9.04
N LEU A 160 10.25 0.91 8.43
CA LEU A 160 11.41 1.45 9.16
C LEU A 160 11.01 2.58 10.12
N GLN A 161 10.01 3.39 9.78
CA GLN A 161 9.46 4.42 10.66
C GLN A 161 8.90 3.80 11.95
N GLU A 162 8.24 2.65 11.87
CA GLU A 162 7.75 1.93 13.06
C GLU A 162 8.89 1.31 13.87
N LEU A 163 9.82 0.63 13.20
CA LEU A 163 10.99 0.01 13.84
C LEU A 163 11.87 1.03 14.56
N ALA A 164 12.07 2.22 13.98
CA ALA A 164 12.90 3.27 14.55
C ALA A 164 12.23 4.01 15.72
N ASN A 165 10.94 3.76 15.98
CA ASN A 165 10.16 4.50 16.97
C ASN A 165 9.31 3.57 17.86
N PRO A 166 9.95 2.65 18.62
CA PRO A 166 9.23 1.74 19.51
C PRO A 166 8.44 2.50 20.62
N PRO A 167 7.44 1.86 21.24
CA PRO A 167 6.78 2.39 22.43
C PRO A 167 7.79 2.69 23.56
N GLY A 168 7.54 3.75 24.33
CA GLY A 168 8.43 4.15 25.43
C GLY A 168 9.70 4.92 25.02
N ARG A 169 9.90 5.19 23.72
CA ARG A 169 11.00 6.01 23.22
C ARG A 169 11.05 7.41 23.86
N SER A 170 12.26 7.91 24.11
CA SER A 170 12.49 9.27 24.63
C SER A 170 12.39 10.36 23.56
N ALA A 171 12.61 10.01 22.29
CA ALA A 171 12.51 10.92 21.15
C ALA A 171 11.88 10.21 19.94
N THR A 172 11.27 10.98 19.03
CA THR A 172 10.70 10.47 17.77
C THR A 172 11.53 10.94 16.59
N THR A 173 12.02 10.03 15.76
CA THR A 173 12.62 10.35 14.46
C THR A 173 11.57 10.27 13.36
N MET A 174 11.57 11.25 12.45
CA MET A 174 10.72 11.27 11.25
C MET A 174 11.53 11.07 9.96
N LYS A 175 12.83 10.74 10.06
CA LYS A 175 13.68 10.59 8.86
C LYS A 175 13.16 9.48 7.92
N PRO A 176 12.82 8.26 8.39
CA PRO A 176 12.27 7.23 7.52
C PRO A 176 10.97 7.68 6.84
N PHE A 177 10.06 8.33 7.58
CA PHE A 177 8.84 8.90 7.00
C PHE A 177 9.13 9.83 5.80
N TRP A 178 10.04 10.78 5.95
CA TRP A 178 10.37 11.72 4.87
C TRP A 178 11.05 11.05 3.68
N PHE A 179 11.90 10.05 3.90
CA PHE A 179 12.46 9.24 2.81
C PHE A 179 11.37 8.46 2.08
N GLY A 180 10.39 7.94 2.82
CA GLY A 180 9.18 7.34 2.26
C GLY A 180 8.39 8.33 1.41
N CYS A 181 8.22 9.58 1.84
CA CYS A 181 7.55 10.62 1.04
C CYS A 181 8.29 10.91 -0.27
N VAL A 182 9.62 11.00 -0.25
CA VAL A 182 10.42 11.23 -1.47
C VAL A 182 10.28 10.06 -2.44
N ALA A 183 10.44 8.82 -1.97
CA ALA A 183 10.27 7.63 -2.79
C ALA A 183 8.83 7.52 -3.33
N GLY A 184 7.84 7.79 -2.47
CA GLY A 184 6.42 7.71 -2.79
C GLY A 184 5.95 8.78 -3.79
N ALA A 185 6.58 9.96 -3.80
CA ALA A 185 6.23 11.03 -4.75
C ALA A 185 6.62 10.69 -6.20
N ALA A 186 7.70 9.93 -6.41
CA ALA A 186 8.25 9.69 -7.74
C ALA A 186 7.25 9.03 -8.73
N PRO A 187 6.52 7.95 -8.36
CA PRO A 187 5.46 7.42 -9.23
C PRO A 187 4.38 8.44 -9.58
N TRP A 188 3.90 9.23 -8.61
CA TRP A 188 2.84 10.20 -8.82
C TRP A 188 3.26 11.36 -9.74
N VAL A 189 4.52 11.77 -9.67
CA VAL A 189 5.08 12.78 -10.58
C VAL A 189 5.15 12.23 -12.01
N ALA A 190 5.62 10.99 -12.21
CA ALA A 190 5.68 10.38 -13.53
C ALA A 190 4.28 10.21 -14.16
N ILE A 191 3.34 9.66 -13.38
CA ILE A 191 1.95 9.46 -13.79
C ILE A 191 1.27 10.82 -14.07
N GLY A 192 1.47 11.80 -13.17
CA GLY A 192 0.90 13.13 -13.31
C GLY A 192 1.45 13.90 -14.51
N TYR A 193 2.73 13.72 -14.85
CA TYR A 193 3.32 14.27 -16.06
C TYR A 193 2.62 13.72 -17.30
N ASN A 194 2.50 12.39 -17.44
CA ASN A 194 1.81 11.78 -18.57
C ASN A 194 0.34 12.24 -18.68
N LEU A 195 -0.34 12.37 -17.53
CA LEU A 195 -1.72 12.82 -17.48
C LEU A 195 -1.90 14.26 -18.02
N VAL A 196 -0.96 15.15 -17.74
CA VAL A 196 -1.00 16.55 -18.18
C VAL A 196 -0.49 16.72 -19.62
N ALA A 197 0.47 15.89 -20.02
CA ALA A 197 1.10 15.96 -21.35
C ALA A 197 0.27 15.30 -22.46
N ALA A 198 -0.67 14.40 -22.12
CA ALA A 198 -1.53 13.74 -23.09
C ALA A 198 -2.58 14.69 -23.68
N ASP A 199 -2.80 14.61 -24.99
CA ASP A 199 -3.81 15.41 -25.70
C ASP A 199 -5.24 15.03 -25.29
N GLU A 200 -5.47 13.73 -25.07
CA GLU A 200 -6.76 13.18 -24.68
C GLU A 200 -6.59 12.14 -23.58
N VAL A 201 -7.34 12.31 -22.48
CA VAL A 201 -7.38 11.34 -21.39
C VAL A 201 -8.83 11.05 -21.02
N PRO A 202 -9.24 9.77 -20.95
CA PRO A 202 -10.58 9.42 -20.48
C PRO A 202 -10.83 9.95 -19.06
N GLY A 203 -11.99 10.57 -18.83
CA GLY A 203 -12.31 11.20 -17.55
C GLY A 203 -12.21 10.26 -16.34
N PHE A 204 -12.50 8.96 -16.51
CA PHE A 204 -12.36 7.99 -15.42
C PHE A 204 -10.89 7.74 -15.02
N VAL A 205 -9.93 7.90 -15.93
CA VAL A 205 -8.48 7.81 -15.64
C VAL A 205 -8.05 8.99 -14.78
N VAL A 206 -8.53 10.19 -15.09
CA VAL A 206 -8.34 11.39 -14.25
C VAL A 206 -8.96 11.16 -12.87
N GLY A 207 -10.16 10.59 -12.81
CA GLY A 207 -10.84 10.22 -11.57
C GLY A 207 -10.04 9.24 -10.70
N ILE A 208 -9.49 8.20 -11.33
CA ILE A 208 -8.58 7.23 -10.68
C ILE A 208 -7.36 7.97 -10.12
N PHE A 209 -6.66 8.76 -10.94
CA PHE A 209 -5.46 9.47 -10.49
C PHE A 209 -5.75 10.35 -9.27
N VAL A 210 -6.75 11.24 -9.35
CA VAL A 210 -7.06 12.20 -8.29
C VAL A 210 -7.50 11.49 -7.01
N SER A 211 -8.43 10.53 -7.13
CA SER A 211 -8.95 9.83 -5.95
C SER A 211 -7.88 9.02 -5.25
N LEU A 212 -7.06 8.26 -5.99
CA LEU A 212 -6.01 7.44 -5.39
C LEU A 212 -4.83 8.29 -4.90
N PHE A 213 -4.52 9.42 -5.52
CA PHE A 213 -3.54 10.37 -4.99
C PHE A 213 -3.97 10.87 -3.60
N VAL A 214 -5.24 11.22 -3.42
CA VAL A 214 -5.79 11.63 -2.11
C VAL A 214 -5.72 10.48 -1.10
N PHE A 215 -6.04 9.25 -1.51
CA PHE A 215 -5.92 8.10 -0.61
C PHE A 215 -4.47 7.84 -0.19
N PHE A 216 -3.50 7.82 -1.11
CA PHE A 216 -2.08 7.62 -0.79
C PHE A 216 -1.55 8.69 0.16
N ASN A 217 -1.93 9.96 -0.04
CA ASN A 217 -1.61 11.02 0.92
C ASN A 217 -2.29 10.82 2.28
N SER A 218 -3.49 10.23 2.32
CA SER A 218 -4.17 9.89 3.56
C SER A 218 -3.46 8.78 4.35
N PHE A 219 -2.84 7.81 3.67
CA PHE A 219 -1.95 6.82 4.32
C PHE A 219 -0.73 7.48 4.96
N ALA A 220 -0.07 8.39 4.24
CA ALA A 220 1.06 9.14 4.77
C ALA A 220 0.63 10.03 5.96
N LEU A 221 -0.50 10.73 5.84
CA LEU A 221 -1.06 11.55 6.89
C LEU A 221 -1.39 10.72 8.14
N ASN A 222 -1.92 9.51 7.99
CA ASN A 222 -2.20 8.59 9.10
C ASN A 222 -0.91 8.28 9.88
N GLN A 223 0.18 7.94 9.19
CA GLN A 223 1.48 7.70 9.83
C GLN A 223 2.02 8.96 10.51
N TRP A 224 1.94 10.10 9.82
CA TRP A 224 2.42 11.37 10.34
C TRP A 224 1.68 11.76 11.62
N LEU A 225 0.35 11.70 11.63
CA LEU A 225 -0.47 11.98 12.81
C LEU A 225 -0.18 11.00 13.96
N GLN A 226 0.05 9.71 13.65
CA GLN A 226 0.45 8.69 14.61
C GLN A 226 1.77 9.05 15.29
N TYR A 227 2.82 9.38 14.54
CA TYR A 227 4.12 9.69 15.15
C TYR A 227 4.21 11.11 15.72
N ARG A 228 3.37 12.03 15.27
CA ARG A 228 3.17 13.36 15.89
C ARG A 228 2.21 13.34 17.07
N GLN A 229 1.53 12.22 17.33
CA GLN A 229 0.63 12.01 18.47
C GLN A 229 -0.48 13.09 18.53
N VAL A 230 -1.07 13.41 17.37
CA VAL A 230 -2.08 14.46 17.24
C VAL A 230 -3.49 13.89 17.39
N GLY A 231 -4.31 14.50 18.26
CA GLY A 231 -5.72 14.12 18.43
C GLY A 231 -5.91 12.63 18.79
N ARG A 232 -6.75 11.93 18.02
CA ARG A 232 -7.07 10.51 18.23
C ARG A 232 -5.91 9.57 17.90
N TRP A 233 -4.95 10.02 17.11
CA TRP A 233 -3.74 9.26 16.72
C TRP A 233 -2.70 9.13 17.83
N ARG A 234 -2.96 9.71 19.01
CA ARG A 234 -2.25 9.33 20.25
C ARG A 234 -2.37 7.84 20.57
N SER A 235 -3.47 7.20 20.13
CA SER A 235 -3.62 5.75 20.22
C SER A 235 -3.08 5.09 18.95
N TYR A 236 -2.11 4.19 19.11
CA TYR A 236 -1.60 3.34 18.03
C TYR A 236 -2.73 2.48 17.42
N ALA A 237 -3.60 1.90 18.26
CA ALA A 237 -4.74 1.13 17.78
C ALA A 237 -5.74 1.95 16.94
N PHE A 238 -5.82 3.27 17.15
CA PHE A 238 -6.61 4.14 16.28
C PHE A 238 -5.96 4.33 14.90
N GLY A 239 -4.63 4.53 14.86
CA GLY A 239 -3.87 4.56 13.61
C GLY A 239 -3.98 3.25 12.82
N GLU A 240 -3.88 2.10 13.52
CA GLU A 240 -4.09 0.77 12.95
C GLU A 240 -5.48 0.65 12.30
N LYS A 241 -6.53 0.99 13.05
CA LYS A 241 -7.91 0.94 12.55
C LYS A 241 -8.14 1.86 11.35
N THR A 242 -7.44 3.00 11.31
CA THR A 242 -7.50 3.93 10.18
C THR A 242 -6.83 3.34 8.94
N TYR A 243 -5.69 2.66 9.07
CA TYR A 243 -5.08 1.92 7.96
C TYR A 243 -6.00 0.85 7.39
N LEU A 244 -6.67 0.08 8.25
CA LEU A 244 -7.65 -0.93 7.83
C LEU A 244 -8.78 -0.31 6.98
N ALA A 245 -9.33 0.83 7.42
CA ALA A 245 -10.38 1.53 6.69
C ALA A 245 -9.87 2.11 5.36
N LEU A 246 -8.71 2.78 5.37
CA LEU A 246 -8.10 3.33 4.16
C LEU A 246 -7.78 2.23 3.13
N SER A 247 -7.28 1.07 3.57
CA SER A 247 -7.00 -0.09 2.71
C SER A 247 -8.26 -0.55 1.98
N LEU A 248 -9.35 -0.74 2.73
CA LEU A 248 -10.62 -1.13 2.14
C LEU A 248 -11.08 -0.11 1.10
N VAL A 249 -11.18 1.17 1.50
CA VAL A 249 -11.77 2.20 0.65
C VAL A 249 -10.91 2.44 -0.59
N ALA A 250 -9.58 2.56 -0.46
CA ALA A 250 -8.70 2.82 -1.59
C ALA A 250 -8.68 1.66 -2.59
N LYS A 251 -8.55 0.41 -2.11
CA LYS A 251 -8.57 -0.78 -2.99
C LYS A 251 -9.92 -0.95 -3.68
N SER A 252 -11.02 -0.73 -2.96
CA SER A 252 -12.37 -0.80 -3.54
C SER A 252 -12.57 0.31 -4.57
N ALA A 253 -12.17 1.54 -4.26
CA ALA A 253 -12.30 2.68 -5.17
C ALA A 253 -11.53 2.43 -6.48
N LEU A 254 -10.29 1.93 -6.41
CA LEU A 254 -9.53 1.62 -7.63
C LEU A 254 -10.19 0.47 -8.40
N ALA A 255 -10.53 -0.63 -7.72
CA ALA A 255 -11.10 -1.82 -8.36
C ALA A 255 -12.36 -1.47 -9.15
N TRP A 256 -13.30 -0.72 -8.54
CA TRP A 256 -14.56 -0.39 -9.18
C TRP A 256 -14.47 0.72 -10.22
N GLN A 257 -13.54 1.68 -10.07
CA GLN A 257 -13.28 2.66 -11.13
C GLN A 257 -12.67 2.01 -12.36
N ILE A 258 -11.70 1.09 -12.19
CA ILE A 258 -11.15 0.29 -13.28
C ILE A 258 -12.24 -0.59 -13.89
N PHE A 259 -13.02 -1.27 -13.06
CA PHE A 259 -14.08 -2.17 -13.52
C PHE A 259 -15.08 -1.43 -14.41
N ALA A 260 -15.65 -0.33 -13.93
CA ALA A 260 -16.60 0.48 -14.67
C ALA A 260 -16.00 1.14 -15.91
N GLY A 261 -14.72 1.53 -15.86
CA GLY A 261 -14.05 2.24 -16.94
C GLY A 261 -13.58 1.36 -18.10
N SER A 262 -13.30 0.08 -17.87
CA SER A 262 -12.70 -0.77 -18.91
C SER A 262 -12.98 -2.27 -18.84
N LEU A 263 -13.68 -2.76 -17.81
CA LEU A 263 -13.96 -4.20 -17.64
C LEU A 263 -15.43 -4.57 -17.78
N VAL A 264 -16.32 -3.58 -17.99
CA VAL A 264 -17.72 -3.82 -18.37
C VAL A 264 -17.77 -4.15 -19.86
N GLY A 265 -18.54 -5.18 -20.21
CA GLY A 265 -18.86 -5.56 -21.59
C GLY A 265 -20.15 -4.92 -22.09
#